data_AF-A0A1F7W7Y6-F1
#
_entry.id   AF-A0A1F7W7Y6-F1
#
_cell.length_a   1.000
_cell.length_b   1.000
_cell.length_c   1.000
_cell.angle_alpha   90.00
_cell.angle_beta   90.00
_cell.angle_gamma   90.00
#
_symmetry.space_group_name_H-M   'P 1'
#
loop_
_entity.id
_entity.type
_entity.pdbx_description
1 polymer ?
#
loop_
_entity_poly.entity_id
_entity_poly.type
_entity_poly.pdbx_seq_one_letter_code
_entity_poly.pdbx_strand_id
1 'polypeptide(L)'
;MKPLPSGNDSLRLMSFCPLCETKYAPAQARVLSEQDDTRLIHATCKKCGSATLALVVEGEAGGSTVGLVTDLSYDDVLRFHRGGRVSTDDVIEAHEGLEAPLAEVLHISPPKRRSRAKVSVASRRAA
;
A
#
# COMPACT_ATOMS: atom_id res chain seq x y z
N MET A 1 -9.57 26.70 -14.15
CA MET A 1 -8.38 26.37 -13.32
C MET A 1 -8.66 26.79 -11.90
N LYS A 2 -8.74 25.84 -10.96
CA LYS A 2 -8.84 26.14 -9.53
C LYS A 2 -7.43 26.48 -9.02
N PRO A 3 -7.23 27.56 -8.26
CA PRO A 3 -5.90 27.94 -7.77
C PRO A 3 -5.37 26.89 -6.80
N LEU A 4 -4.06 26.63 -6.86
CA LEU A 4 -3.33 25.79 -5.91
C LEU A 4 -3.38 26.44 -4.52
N PRO A 5 -3.59 25.66 -3.44
CA PRO A 5 -3.69 26.22 -2.11
C PRO A 5 -2.34 26.74 -1.62
N SER A 6 -2.37 27.94 -1.03
CA SER A 6 -1.25 28.61 -0.37
C SER A 6 -0.69 27.79 0.79
N GLY A 7 0.58 28.06 1.16
CA GLY A 7 1.46 27.26 2.02
C GLY A 7 1.02 26.96 3.47
N ASN A 8 -0.25 27.18 3.83
CA ASN A 8 -0.86 26.75 5.09
C ASN A 8 -1.63 25.42 4.99
N ASP A 9 -1.95 24.92 3.79
CA ASP A 9 -2.63 23.63 3.62
C ASP A 9 -1.66 22.43 3.69
N SER A 10 -0.37 22.63 3.44
CA SER A 10 0.67 21.58 3.53
C SER A 10 0.77 20.98 4.94
N LEU A 11 0.61 21.80 5.98
CA LEU A 11 0.56 21.37 7.38
C LEU A 11 -0.80 20.77 7.80
N ARG A 12 -1.89 21.04 7.07
CA ARG A 12 -3.19 20.41 7.33
C ARG A 12 -3.19 18.93 6.97
N LEU A 13 -2.39 18.52 6.00
CA LEU A 13 -2.25 17.12 5.60
C LEU A 13 -1.77 16.22 6.76
N MET A 14 -1.04 16.81 7.71
CA MET A 14 -0.57 16.13 8.92
C MET A 14 -1.59 16.14 10.07
N SER A 15 -2.57 17.03 10.00
CA SER A 15 -3.57 17.22 11.06
C SER A 15 -4.86 16.45 10.77
N PHE A 16 -5.22 16.24 9.50
CA PHE A 16 -6.49 15.64 9.09
C PHE A 16 -6.33 14.56 8.03
N CYS A 17 -7.18 13.54 8.10
CA CYS A 17 -7.27 12.51 7.07
C CYS A 17 -7.77 13.11 5.75
N PRO A 18 -7.07 12.95 4.62
CA PRO A 18 -7.47 13.54 3.34
C PRO A 18 -8.72 12.89 2.72
N LEU A 19 -9.20 11.75 3.26
CA LEU A 19 -10.37 11.05 2.74
C LEU A 19 -11.66 11.33 3.52
N CYS A 20 -11.56 11.52 4.84
CA CYS A 20 -12.74 11.65 5.71
C CYS A 20 -12.66 12.82 6.68
N GLU A 21 -11.63 13.66 6.52
CA GLU A 21 -11.37 14.92 7.26
C GLU A 21 -11.28 14.76 8.77
N THR A 22 -11.15 13.52 9.26
CA THR A 22 -11.02 13.26 10.68
C THR A 22 -9.63 13.62 11.15
N LYS A 23 -9.54 14.34 12.26
CA LYS A 23 -8.26 14.74 12.84
C LYS A 23 -7.44 13.52 13.26
N TYR A 24 -6.17 13.47 12.86
CA TYR A 24 -5.27 12.42 13.35
C TYR A 24 -4.99 12.62 14.84
N ALA A 25 -4.94 11.52 15.60
CA ALA A 25 -4.42 11.56 16.96
C ALA A 25 -2.88 11.49 16.93
N PRO A 26 -2.14 12.11 17.87
CA PRO A 26 -0.67 12.09 17.88
C PRO A 26 -0.07 10.68 17.81
N ALA A 27 -0.67 9.71 18.50
CA ALA A 27 -0.23 8.31 18.48
C ALA A 27 -0.44 7.59 17.12
N GLN A 28 -1.18 8.19 16.19
CA GLN A 28 -1.47 7.60 14.87
C GLN A 28 -0.49 8.06 13.80
N ALA A 29 0.29 9.13 14.05
CA ALA A 29 1.32 9.61 13.15
C ALA A 29 2.69 9.16 13.68
N ARG A 30 3.40 8.35 12.89
CA ARG A 30 4.70 7.78 13.25
C ARG A 30 5.78 8.32 12.32
N VAL A 31 6.80 8.97 12.88
CA VAL A 31 8.00 9.34 12.14
C VAL A 31 8.77 8.06 11.80
N LEU A 32 9.06 7.87 10.52
CA LEU A 32 9.77 6.72 9.95
C LEU A 32 11.25 7.02 9.76
N SER A 33 11.57 8.25 9.34
CA SER A 33 12.93 8.72 9.07
C SER A 33 12.99 10.23 9.26
N GLU A 34 14.13 10.70 9.72
CA GLU A 34 14.45 12.12 9.92
C GLU A 34 15.90 12.33 9.46
N GLN A 35 16.09 13.23 8.50
CA GLN A 35 17.39 13.60 7.95
C GLN A 35 17.40 15.09 7.67
N ASP A 36 18.27 15.82 8.35
CA ASP A 36 18.39 17.27 8.28
C ASP A 36 17.01 17.95 8.37
N ASP A 37 16.57 18.56 7.28
CA ASP A 37 15.29 19.25 7.19
C ASP A 37 14.14 18.37 6.67
N THR A 38 14.33 17.05 6.54
CA THR A 38 13.35 16.15 5.92
C THR A 38 12.82 15.11 6.91
N ARG A 39 11.49 14.96 6.98
CA ARG A 39 10.80 13.97 7.82
C ARG A 39 9.85 13.11 6.98
N LEU A 40 9.94 11.79 7.11
CA LEU A 40 8.98 10.85 6.54
C LEU A 40 8.02 10.36 7.63
N ILE A 41 6.72 10.48 7.41
CA ILE A 41 5.70 10.22 8.42
C ILE A 41 4.61 9.33 7.83
N HIS A 42 4.25 8.27 8.54
CA HIS A 42 3.12 7.41 8.21
C HIS A 42 1.99 7.59 9.22
N ALA A 43 0.76 7.73 8.72
CA ALA A 43 -0.41 7.88 9.56
C ALA A 43 -1.58 7.01 9.10
N THR A 44 -2.22 6.30 10.03
CA THR A 44 -3.42 5.50 9.76
C THR A 44 -4.63 6.12 10.44
N CYS A 45 -5.67 6.43 9.66
CA CYS A 45 -6.89 7.00 10.19
C CYS A 45 -7.73 5.94 10.93
N LYS A 46 -8.01 6.14 12.23
CA LYS A 46 -8.87 5.21 12.99
C LYS A 46 -10.35 5.19 12.54
N LYS A 47 -10.82 6.20 11.80
CA LYS A 47 -12.22 6.27 11.36
C LYS A 47 -12.48 5.46 10.09
N CYS A 48 -11.68 5.68 9.03
CA CYS A 48 -11.88 5.03 7.73
C CYS A 48 -10.81 4.00 7.38
N GLY A 49 -9.77 3.85 8.20
CA GLY A 49 -8.70 2.87 7.99
C GLY A 49 -7.64 3.24 6.96
N SER A 50 -7.82 4.34 6.20
CA SER A 50 -6.85 4.75 5.18
C SER A 50 -5.51 5.13 5.79
N ALA A 51 -4.43 4.74 5.11
CA ALA A 51 -3.08 5.17 5.45
C ALA A 51 -2.62 6.32 4.54
N THR A 52 -1.82 7.21 5.12
CA THR A 52 -1.19 8.32 4.43
C THR A 52 0.30 8.30 4.74
N LEU A 53 1.12 8.43 3.72
CA LEU A 53 2.56 8.64 3.84
C LEU A 53 2.86 10.09 3.46
N ALA A 54 3.57 10.83 4.31
CA ALA A 54 3.89 12.23 4.10
C ALA A 54 5.40 12.46 4.21
N LEU A 55 5.96 13.14 3.22
CA LEU A 55 7.31 13.70 3.24
C LEU A 55 7.21 15.19 3.53
N VAL A 56 7.71 15.60 4.69
CA VAL A 56 7.84 17.00 5.08
C VAL A 56 9.27 17.42 4.81
N VAL A 57 9.45 18.50 4.07
CA VAL A 57 10.75 19.12 3.81
C VAL A 57 10.69 20.53 4.37
N GLU A 58 11.38 20.75 5.47
CA GLU A 58 11.62 22.07 6.06
C GLU A 58 12.73 22.78 5.25
N GLY A 59 12.75 24.10 5.28
CA GLY A 59 13.73 24.89 4.55
C GLY A 59 13.63 26.37 4.91
N GLU A 60 14.67 27.15 4.62
CA GLU A 60 14.76 28.56 5.06
C GLU A 60 13.62 29.44 4.53
N ALA A 61 13.06 29.11 3.37
CA ALA A 61 11.93 29.83 2.76
C ALA A 61 10.54 29.31 3.20
N GLY A 62 10.50 28.36 4.15
CA GLY A 62 9.29 27.68 4.60
C GLY A 62 9.29 26.18 4.25
N GLY A 63 8.47 25.42 4.97
CA GLY A 63 8.34 23.98 4.76
C GLY A 63 7.36 23.61 3.63
N SER A 64 7.69 22.57 2.87
CA SER A 64 6.83 21.89 1.92
C SER A 64 6.40 20.52 2.47
N THR A 65 5.24 20.04 2.05
CA THR A 65 4.78 18.70 2.40
C THR A 65 4.15 18.04 1.18
N VAL A 66 4.63 16.85 0.86
CA VAL A 66 4.02 15.96 -0.14
C VAL A 66 3.46 14.77 0.60
N GLY A 67 2.17 14.49 0.42
CA GLY A 67 1.59 13.28 0.97
C GLY A 67 0.82 12.47 -0.05
N LEU A 68 0.80 11.17 0.20
CA LEU A 68 0.20 10.14 -0.64
C LEU A 68 -0.71 9.27 0.21
N VAL A 69 -1.94 9.09 -0.24
CA VAL A 69 -2.82 8.03 0.30
C VAL A 69 -2.29 6.69 -0.19
N THR A 70 -2.12 5.75 0.72
CA THR A 70 -1.49 4.46 0.47
C THR A 70 -2.23 3.35 1.20
N ASP A 71 -2.09 2.13 0.70
CA ASP A 71 -2.51 0.89 1.34
C ASP A 71 -1.40 0.28 2.21
N LEU A 72 -0.19 0.84 2.18
CA LEU A 72 0.96 0.33 2.93
C LEU A 72 0.72 0.45 4.44
N SER A 73 0.92 -0.67 5.14
CA SER A 73 1.03 -0.66 6.60
C SER A 73 2.34 0.01 7.03
N TYR A 74 2.45 0.38 8.31
CA TYR A 74 3.69 0.94 8.85
C TYR A 74 4.89 0.00 8.62
N ASP A 75 4.69 -1.31 8.81
CA ASP A 75 5.75 -2.30 8.65
C ASP A 75 6.13 -2.50 7.17
N ASP A 76 5.17 -2.40 6.25
CA ASP A 76 5.47 -2.40 4.82
C ASP A 76 6.32 -1.19 4.43
N VAL A 77 6.00 0.01 4.93
CA VAL A 77 6.80 1.20 4.66
C VAL A 77 8.22 1.02 5.20
N LEU A 78 8.40 0.46 6.40
CA LEU A 78 9.74 0.15 6.90
C LEU A 78 10.48 -0.87 6.03
N ARG A 79 9.78 -1.90 5.53
CA ARG A 79 10.35 -2.90 4.61
C ARG A 79 10.83 -2.25 3.32
N PHE A 80 10.00 -1.42 2.70
CA PHE A 80 10.33 -0.73 1.44
C PHE A 80 11.38 0.36 1.64
N HIS A 81 11.36 1.10 2.76
CA HIS A 81 12.35 2.13 3.04
C HIS A 81 13.75 1.57 3.24
N ARG A 82 13.85 0.36 3.83
CA ARG A 82 15.12 -0.38 3.99
C ARG A 82 15.49 -1.19 2.74
N GLY A 83 14.61 -1.28 1.76
CA GLY A 83 14.85 -2.00 0.51
C GLY A 83 15.91 -1.33 -0.35
N GLY A 84 16.44 -2.08 -1.31
CA GLY A 84 17.30 -1.52 -2.36
C GLY A 84 16.54 -0.54 -3.25
N ARG A 85 17.29 0.25 -4.02
CA ARG A 85 16.70 1.04 -5.11
C ARG A 85 16.08 0.09 -6.13
N VAL A 86 14.88 0.42 -6.59
CA VAL A 86 14.26 -0.31 -7.71
C VAL A 86 15.13 -0.15 -8.96
N SER A 87 15.54 -1.28 -9.51
CA SER A 87 16.35 -1.37 -10.72
C SER A 87 15.48 -1.49 -11.98
N THR A 88 16.08 -1.34 -13.16
CA THR A 88 15.37 -1.62 -14.42
C THR A 88 14.99 -3.09 -14.55
N ASP A 89 15.86 -3.99 -14.08
CA ASP A 89 15.61 -5.43 -14.13
C ASP A 89 14.41 -5.82 -13.26
N ASP A 90 14.25 -5.19 -12.08
CA ASP A 90 13.10 -5.39 -11.19
C ASP A 90 11.77 -5.07 -11.91
N VAL A 91 11.76 -4.04 -12.76
CA VAL A 91 10.58 -3.62 -13.53
C VAL A 91 10.27 -4.60 -14.65
N ILE A 92 11.30 -5.10 -15.35
CA ILE A 92 11.16 -6.11 -16.40
C ILE A 92 10.64 -7.41 -15.80
N GLU A 93 11.23 -7.89 -14.71
CA GLU A 93 10.81 -9.10 -14.01
C GLU A 93 9.36 -9.00 -13.53
N ALA A 94 8.97 -7.86 -12.94
CA ALA A 94 7.59 -7.62 -12.54
C ALA A 94 6.61 -7.64 -13.72
N HIS A 95 6.98 -7.06 -14.86
CA HIS A 95 6.15 -7.08 -16.07
C HIS A 95 5.98 -8.50 -16.62
N GLU A 96 7.07 -9.23 -16.79
CA GLU A 96 7.05 -10.63 -17.27
C GLU A 96 6.22 -11.52 -16.33
N GLY A 97 6.35 -11.32 -15.02
CA GLY A 97 5.52 -11.98 -14.02
C GLY A 97 4.03 -11.66 -14.17
N LEU A 98 3.65 -10.41 -14.48
CA LEU A 98 2.23 -10.05 -14.65
C LEU A 98 1.62 -10.59 -15.94
N GLU A 99 2.42 -10.83 -16.99
CA GLU A 99 1.96 -11.48 -18.23
C GLU A 99 1.84 -13.01 -18.09
N ALA A 100 2.60 -13.61 -17.16
CA ALA A 100 2.54 -15.03 -16.89
C ALA A 100 1.20 -15.44 -16.24
N PRO A 101 0.73 -16.68 -16.48
CA PRO A 101 -0.43 -17.23 -15.78
C PRO A 101 -0.26 -17.13 -14.26
N LEU A 102 -1.25 -16.57 -13.56
CA LEU A 102 -1.22 -16.30 -12.12
C LEU A 102 -0.79 -17.50 -11.24
N ALA A 103 -1.03 -18.73 -11.70
CA ALA A 103 -0.62 -19.95 -11.01
C ALA A 103 0.90 -20.17 -11.00
N GLU A 104 1.60 -19.74 -12.06
CA GLU A 104 3.07 -19.80 -12.15
C GLU A 104 3.72 -18.71 -11.28
N VAL A 105 3.16 -17.51 -11.30
CA VAL A 105 3.66 -16.33 -10.57
C VAL A 105 3.61 -16.54 -9.05
N LEU A 106 2.48 -17.05 -8.55
CA LEU A 106 2.26 -17.18 -7.11
C LEU A 106 2.90 -18.46 -6.51
N HIS A 107 3.65 -19.25 -7.29
CA HIS A 107 4.16 -20.56 -6.87
C HIS A 107 3.08 -21.44 -6.23
N ILE A 108 1.81 -21.24 -6.62
CA ILE A 108 0.69 -22.04 -6.11
C ILE A 108 0.79 -23.36 -6.84
N SER A 109 1.29 -24.39 -6.14
CA SER A 109 1.21 -25.76 -6.62
C SER A 109 -0.22 -26.03 -7.07
N PRO A 110 -0.46 -26.42 -8.34
CA PRO A 110 -1.81 -26.63 -8.83
C PRO A 110 -2.51 -27.65 -7.92
N PRO A 111 -3.77 -27.43 -7.53
CA PRO A 111 -4.49 -28.38 -6.70
C PRO A 111 -4.50 -29.72 -7.42
N LYS A 112 -3.93 -30.76 -6.79
CA LYS A 112 -3.88 -32.11 -7.36
C LYS A 112 -5.30 -32.49 -7.78
N ARG A 113 -5.53 -32.63 -9.09
CA ARG A 113 -6.82 -33.07 -9.65
C ARG A 113 -7.16 -34.41 -8.98
N ARG A 114 -8.10 -34.40 -8.03
CA ARG A 114 -8.72 -35.63 -7.54
C ARG A 114 -9.43 -36.25 -8.73
N SER A 115 -8.92 -37.39 -9.19
CA SER A 115 -9.60 -38.23 -10.18
C SER A 115 -11.03 -38.44 -9.70
N ARG A 116 -12.02 -38.01 -10.49
CA ARG A 116 -13.43 -38.34 -10.22
C ARG A 116 -13.51 -39.86 -10.12
N ALA A 117 -13.76 -40.36 -8.91
CA ALA A 117 -14.16 -41.75 -8.73
C ALA A 117 -15.41 -41.97 -9.59
N LYS A 118 -15.36 -42.94 -10.50
CA LYS A 118 -16.52 -43.35 -11.29
C LYS A 118 -17.56 -43.88 -10.32
N VAL A 119 -18.59 -43.11 -10.01
CA VAL A 119 -19.77 -43.60 -9.31
C VAL A 119 -20.54 -44.44 -10.32
N SER A 120 -20.43 -45.77 -10.22
CA SER A 120 -21.28 -46.70 -10.97
C SER A 120 -22.68 -46.65 -10.37
N VAL A 121 -23.64 -46.07 -11.08
CA VAL A 121 -25.06 -46.14 -10.71
C VAL A 121 -25.54 -47.56 -10.99
N ALA A 122 -25.64 -48.38 -9.95
CA ALA A 122 -26.29 -49.69 -10.05
C ALA A 122 -27.80 -49.47 -10.23
N SER A 123 -28.27 -49.78 -11.43
CA SER A 123 -29.69 -49.84 -11.79
C SER A 123 -30.42 -50.81 -10.88
N ARG A 124 -31.26 -50.29 -9.97
CA ARG A 124 -32.26 -51.12 -9.27
C ARG A 124 -33.53 -51.12 -10.12
N ARG A 125 -33.75 -52.23 -10.81
CA ARG A 125 -35.04 -52.56 -11.44
C ARG A 125 -36.09 -52.83 -10.36
N ALA A 126 -37.31 -52.43 -10.69
CA ALA A 126 -38.54 -52.55 -9.94
C ALA A 126 -38.89 -54.01 -9.55
N ALA A 127 -39.58 -54.13 -8.42
CA ALA A 127 -40.61 -55.13 -8.17
C ALA A 127 -41.68 -54.47 -7.29
#